data_AF-A0A6J1W8J3-F1
#
_entry.id   AF-A0A6J1W8J3-F1
#
_cell.length_a   1.000
_cell.length_b   1.000
_cell.length_c   1.000
_cell.angle_alpha   90.00
_cell.angle_beta   90.00
_cell.angle_gamma   90.00
#
_symmetry.space_group_name_H-M   'P 1'
#
loop_
_entity.id
_entity.type
_entity.pdbx_description
1 polymer ?
#
loop_
_entity_poly.entity_id
_entity_poly.type
_entity_poly.pdbx_seq_one_letter_code
_entity_poly.pdbx_strand_id
1 'polypeptide(L)'
;LNLRELGPWASHMRWIIWIMASGGTLYVFFFHERYKVVELLCYLVMGFFPALVILSMPNTDGLVELVAGGIFYCFGTVFFKSDGRIPFAHAIWHLFVAFGAGTHYYAIWRYLYRPDGLQSHISR
;
A
#
# COMPACT_ATOMS: atom_id res chain seq x y z
N LEU A 1 -4.49 13.96 3.74
CA LEU A 1 -4.74 13.12 2.53
C LEU A 1 -5.59 13.82 1.45
N ASN A 2 -5.11 14.90 0.82
CA ASN A 2 -5.87 15.57 -0.26
C ASN A 2 -5.14 15.45 -1.61
N LEU A 3 -5.16 14.23 -2.18
CA LEU A 3 -4.56 13.92 -3.50
C LEU A 3 -5.30 14.62 -4.66
N ARG A 4 -6.51 15.13 -4.43
CA ARG A 4 -7.30 15.85 -5.44
C ARG A 4 -6.75 17.24 -5.75
N GLU A 5 -6.14 17.90 -4.76
CA GLU A 5 -5.51 19.23 -4.91
C GLU A 5 -4.19 19.16 -5.71
N LEU A 6 -3.57 17.98 -5.79
CA LEU A 6 -2.37 17.68 -6.58
C LEU A 6 -2.69 17.37 -8.05
N GLY A 7 -3.81 17.89 -8.58
CA GLY A 7 -4.47 17.61 -9.87
C GLY A 7 -3.70 16.78 -10.92
N PRO A 8 -2.56 17.25 -11.47
CA PRO A 8 -1.78 16.51 -12.46
C PRO A 8 -1.09 15.27 -11.89
N TRP A 9 -0.53 15.37 -10.69
CA TRP A 9 0.38 14.37 -10.13
C TRP A 9 -0.33 13.10 -9.66
N ALA A 10 -1.52 13.26 -9.08
CA ALA A 10 -2.38 12.12 -8.76
C ALA A 10 -2.86 11.37 -10.01
N SER A 11 -3.13 12.09 -11.11
CA SER A 11 -3.53 11.50 -12.40
C SER A 11 -2.37 10.71 -13.04
N HIS A 12 -1.16 11.28 -13.05
CA HIS A 12 0.04 10.60 -13.55
C HIS A 12 0.37 9.34 -12.74
N MET A 13 0.28 9.40 -11.41
CA MET A 13 0.51 8.24 -10.55
C MET A 13 -0.47 7.11 -10.83
N ARG A 14 -1.75 7.41 -11.07
CA ARG A 14 -2.73 6.40 -11.45
C ARG A 14 -2.30 5.65 -12.72
N TRP A 15 -1.93 6.38 -13.76
CA TRP A 15 -1.48 5.75 -15.01
C TRP A 15 -0.19 4.96 -14.84
N ILE A 16 0.78 5.46 -14.07
CA ILE A 16 2.02 4.74 -13.79
C ILE A 16 1.73 3.41 -13.08
N ILE A 17 0.86 3.42 -12.06
CA ILE A 17 0.47 2.20 -11.34
C ILE A 17 -0.18 1.19 -12.30
N TRP A 18 -1.08 1.63 -13.18
CA TRP A 18 -1.72 0.74 -14.16
C TRP A 18 -0.75 0.16 -15.19
N ILE A 19 0.22 0.95 -15.65
CA ILE A 19 1.28 0.49 -16.55
C ILE A 19 2.16 -0.54 -15.84
N MET A 20 2.56 -0.26 -14.59
CA MET A 20 3.34 -1.20 -13.78
C MET A 20 2.56 -2.50 -13.54
N ALA A 21 1.29 -2.42 -13.15
CA ALA A 21 0.42 -3.58 -12.95
C ALA A 21 0.28 -4.43 -14.22
N SER A 22 0.05 -3.78 -15.37
CA SER A 22 -0.04 -4.47 -16.67
C SER A 22 1.29 -5.12 -17.03
N GLY A 23 2.41 -4.41 -16.87
CA GLY A 23 3.75 -4.93 -17.14
C GLY A 23 4.13 -6.11 -16.25
N GLY A 24 3.82 -6.03 -14.94
CA GLY A 24 4.01 -7.15 -14.00
C GLY A 24 3.15 -8.37 -14.36
N THR A 25 1.91 -8.14 -14.78
CA THR A 25 1.01 -9.20 -15.25
C THR A 25 1.57 -9.89 -16.50
N LEU A 26 1.92 -9.11 -17.54
CA LEU A 26 2.56 -9.60 -18.76
C LEU A 26 3.85 -10.38 -18.46
N TYR A 27 4.66 -9.89 -17.52
CA TYR A 27 5.89 -10.56 -17.09
C TYR A 27 5.60 -11.95 -16.53
N VAL A 28 4.66 -12.07 -15.60
CA VAL A 28 4.27 -13.36 -15.01
C VAL A 28 3.74 -14.32 -16.08
N PHE A 29 2.92 -13.82 -17.02
CA PHE A 29 2.39 -14.62 -18.12
C PHE A 29 3.48 -15.18 -19.05
N PHE A 30 4.47 -14.36 -19.43
CA PHE A 30 5.51 -14.78 -20.39
C PHE A 30 6.67 -15.55 -19.75
N PHE A 31 7.07 -15.20 -18.52
CA PHE A 31 8.31 -15.71 -17.92
C PHE A 31 8.11 -16.77 -16.82
N HIS A 32 6.87 -17.17 -16.52
CA HIS A 32 6.48 -18.36 -15.73
C HIS A 32 7.53 -18.79 -14.68
N GLU A 33 7.67 -17.99 -13.62
CA GLU A 33 8.57 -18.21 -12.47
C GLU A 33 10.09 -18.34 -12.74
N ARG A 34 10.61 -18.11 -13.95
CA ARG A 34 12.05 -18.29 -14.22
C ARG A 34 12.97 -17.43 -13.35
N TYR A 35 12.53 -16.22 -12.95
CA TYR A 35 13.34 -15.31 -12.13
C TYR A 35 12.56 -14.79 -10.92
N LYS A 36 12.52 -15.61 -9.85
CA LYS A 36 11.86 -15.26 -8.57
C LYS A 36 12.34 -13.93 -7.95
N VAL A 37 13.58 -13.52 -8.24
CA VAL A 37 14.12 -12.23 -7.78
C VAL A 37 13.47 -11.04 -8.49
N VAL A 38 13.25 -11.15 -9.80
CA VAL A 38 12.62 -10.07 -10.60
C VAL A 38 11.17 -9.88 -10.17
N GLU A 39 10.46 -10.98 -9.93
CA GLU A 39 9.09 -10.97 -9.43
C GLU A 39 8.98 -10.27 -8.06
N LEU A 40 9.87 -10.63 -7.12
CA LEU A 40 9.94 -9.97 -5.81
C LEU A 40 10.22 -8.46 -5.94
N LEU A 41 11.11 -8.10 -6.86
CA LEU A 41 11.50 -6.71 -7.10
C LEU A 41 10.35 -5.91 -7.71
N CYS A 42 9.63 -6.47 -8.70
CA CYS A 42 8.40 -5.89 -9.24
C CYS A 42 7.32 -5.69 -8.15
N TYR A 43 7.16 -6.67 -7.25
CA TYR A 43 6.23 -6.57 -6.12
C TYR A 43 6.59 -5.42 -5.17
N LEU A 44 7.86 -5.33 -4.77
CA LEU A 44 8.35 -4.26 -3.90
C LEU A 44 8.20 -2.89 -4.54
N VAL A 45 8.57 -2.75 -5.82
CA VAL A 45 8.44 -1.47 -6.54
C VAL A 45 6.97 -1.07 -6.67
N MET A 46 6.04 -1.99 -6.96
CA MET A 46 4.61 -1.68 -6.96
C MET A 46 4.09 -1.20 -5.61
N GLY A 47 4.61 -1.72 -4.49
CA GLY A 47 4.20 -1.29 -3.14
C GLY A 47 4.81 0.04 -2.71
N PHE A 48 6.11 0.24 -2.95
CA PHE A 48 6.84 1.42 -2.47
C PHE A 48 6.68 2.65 -3.36
N PHE A 49 6.51 2.46 -4.68
CA PHE A 49 6.44 3.58 -5.61
C PHE A 49 5.26 4.54 -5.33
N PRO A 50 4.03 4.05 -5.07
CA PRO A 50 2.92 4.92 -4.67
C PRO A 50 3.13 5.60 -3.31
N ALA A 51 3.92 5.00 -2.41
CA ALA A 51 4.21 5.57 -1.10
C ALA A 51 5.07 6.85 -1.19
N LEU A 52 5.84 7.05 -2.28
CA LEU A 52 6.64 8.27 -2.49
C LEU A 52 5.79 9.55 -2.56
N VAL A 53 4.50 9.43 -2.88
CA VAL A 53 3.58 10.57 -2.93
C VAL A 53 3.43 11.27 -1.57
N ILE A 54 3.72 10.56 -0.47
CA ILE A 54 3.81 11.12 0.88
C ILE A 54 4.76 12.31 0.93
N LEU A 55 5.89 12.26 0.21
CA LEU A 55 6.92 13.31 0.24
C LEU A 55 6.43 14.63 -0.38
N SER A 56 5.38 14.58 -1.19
CA SER A 56 4.78 15.75 -1.85
C SER A 56 3.46 16.18 -1.20
N MET A 57 3.05 15.56 -0.09
CA MET A 57 1.82 15.94 0.60
C MET A 57 2.05 17.14 1.54
N PRO A 58 1.29 18.24 1.38
CA PRO A 58 1.39 19.41 2.27
C PRO A 58 0.73 19.18 3.64
N ASN A 59 -0.15 18.18 3.76
CA ASN A 59 -0.79 17.81 5.02
C ASN A 59 -0.41 16.37 5.39
N THR A 60 0.16 16.20 6.59
CA THR A 60 0.63 14.94 7.17
C THR A 60 -0.48 14.11 7.83
N ASP A 61 -1.73 14.59 7.81
CA ASP A 61 -2.89 13.86 8.31
C ASP A 61 -3.08 12.52 7.57
N GLY A 62 -3.09 11.44 8.36
CA GLY A 62 -3.15 10.04 7.92
C GLY A 62 -1.82 9.40 7.56
N LEU A 63 -0.72 10.14 7.67
CA LEU A 63 0.62 9.62 7.41
C LEU A 63 1.02 8.53 8.40
N VAL A 64 0.68 8.71 9.69
CA VAL A 64 1.02 7.74 10.74
C VAL A 64 0.36 6.39 10.46
N GLU A 65 -0.92 6.40 10.08
CA GLU A 65 -1.67 5.21 9.71
C GLU A 65 -1.12 4.55 8.42
N LEU A 66 -0.69 5.35 7.43
CA LEU A 66 -0.04 4.83 6.22
C LEU A 66 1.30 4.17 6.53
N VAL A 67 2.15 4.81 7.34
CA VAL A 67 3.47 4.26 7.72
C VAL A 67 3.28 3.01 8.56
N ALA A 68 2.34 3.01 9.51
CA ALA A 68 2.01 1.84 10.30
C ALA A 68 1.59 0.66 9.41
N GLY A 69 0.68 0.87 8.45
CA GLY A 69 0.27 -0.15 7.49
C GLY A 69 1.43 -0.69 6.63
N GLY A 70 2.31 0.21 6.17
CA GLY A 70 3.52 -0.16 5.45
C GLY A 70 4.46 -1.04 6.27
N ILE A 71 4.63 -0.75 7.57
CA ILE A 71 5.41 -1.57 8.49
C ILE A 71 4.81 -2.97 8.62
N PHE A 72 3.49 -3.10 8.76
CA PHE A 72 2.82 -4.42 8.79
C PHE A 72 3.04 -5.20 7.50
N TYR A 73 3.03 -4.55 6.33
CA TYR A 73 3.38 -5.22 5.07
C TYR A 73 4.83 -5.69 5.04
N CYS A 74 5.78 -4.85 5.43
CA CYS A 74 7.20 -5.23 5.53
C CYS A 74 7.40 -6.44 6.45
N PHE A 75 6.81 -6.44 7.65
CA PHE A 75 6.86 -7.61 8.54
C PHE A 75 6.20 -8.84 7.93
N GLY A 76 5.05 -8.68 7.25
CA GLY A 76 4.40 -9.75 6.50
C GLY A 76 5.35 -10.42 5.50
N THR A 77 6.15 -9.66 4.74
CA THR A 77 7.07 -10.24 3.75
C THR A 77 8.11 -11.19 4.35
N VAL A 78 8.49 -11.02 5.63
CA VAL A 78 9.41 -11.93 6.32
C VAL A 78 8.75 -13.30 6.52
N PHE A 79 7.46 -13.32 6.87
CA PHE A 79 6.68 -14.56 7.01
C PHE A 79 6.39 -15.20 5.66
N PHE A 80 6.12 -14.40 4.62
CA PHE A 80 5.99 -14.89 3.24
C PHE A 80 7.25 -15.63 2.77
N LYS A 81 8.45 -15.06 2.99
CA LYS A 81 9.71 -15.73 2.65
C LYS A 81 10.00 -16.96 3.51
N SER A 82 9.42 -17.01 4.71
CA SER A 82 9.56 -18.12 5.64
C SER A 82 8.50 -19.21 5.42
N ASP A 83 7.66 -19.07 4.39
CA ASP A 83 6.69 -20.08 4.00
C ASP A 83 7.40 -21.41 3.66
N GLY A 84 6.90 -22.49 4.25
CA GLY A 84 7.54 -23.81 4.22
C GLY A 84 8.63 -24.05 5.28
N ARG A 85 9.10 -23.04 6.03
CA ARG A 85 10.00 -23.24 7.18
C ARG A 85 9.28 -23.22 8.52
N ILE A 86 8.31 -22.33 8.68
CA ILE A 86 7.51 -22.19 9.91
C ILE A 86 6.11 -22.74 9.62
N PRO A 87 5.56 -23.63 10.46
CA PRO A 87 4.19 -24.12 10.27
C PRO A 87 3.22 -22.94 10.32
N PHE A 88 2.28 -22.90 9.38
CA PHE A 88 1.28 -21.82 9.22
C PHE A 88 1.84 -20.42 8.89
N ALA A 89 3.10 -20.29 8.46
CA ALA A 89 3.67 -19.01 8.04
C ALA A 89 2.82 -18.27 6.99
N HIS A 90 2.25 -19.01 6.04
CA HIS A 90 1.36 -18.46 5.02
C HIS A 90 0.11 -17.79 5.62
N ALA A 91 -0.51 -18.42 6.62
CA ALA A 91 -1.69 -17.86 7.29
C ALA A 91 -1.33 -16.61 8.11
N ILE A 92 -0.20 -16.65 8.82
CA ILE A 92 0.32 -15.50 9.56
C ILE A 92 0.60 -14.34 8.59
N TRP A 93 1.21 -14.61 7.45
CA TRP A 93 1.42 -13.61 6.39
C TRP A 93 0.11 -12.94 5.96
N HIS A 94 -0.95 -13.71 5.68
CA HIS A 94 -2.26 -13.16 5.34
C HIS A 94 -2.83 -12.26 6.45
N LEU A 95 -2.63 -12.60 7.73
CA LEU A 95 -3.07 -11.75 8.84
C LEU A 95 -2.33 -10.41 8.87
N PHE A 96 -1.01 -10.40 8.64
CA PHE A 96 -0.23 -9.17 8.54
C PHE A 96 -0.67 -8.31 7.34
N VAL A 97 -0.90 -8.93 6.19
CA VAL A 97 -1.39 -8.26 4.98
C VAL A 97 -2.78 -7.67 5.19
N ALA A 98 -3.68 -8.42 5.84
CA ALA A 98 -5.03 -7.97 6.15
C ALA A 98 -5.03 -6.80 7.14
N PHE A 99 -4.17 -6.86 8.17
CA PHE A 99 -4.03 -5.76 9.12
C PHE A 99 -3.44 -4.50 8.45
N GLY A 100 -2.39 -4.64 7.64
CA GLY A 100 -1.83 -3.55 6.84
C GLY A 100 -2.89 -2.91 5.93
N ALA A 101 -3.63 -3.71 5.17
CA ALA A 101 -4.73 -3.24 4.33
C ALA A 101 -5.83 -2.53 5.14
N GLY A 102 -6.18 -3.08 6.31
CA GLY A 102 -7.15 -2.49 7.23
C GLY A 102 -6.73 -1.12 7.75
N THR A 103 -5.45 -0.95 8.13
CA THR A 103 -4.93 0.35 8.58
C THR A 103 -4.90 1.39 7.46
N HIS A 104 -4.55 1.01 6.23
CA HIS A 104 -4.65 1.90 5.07
C HIS A 104 -6.10 2.29 4.76
N TYR A 105 -7.02 1.33 4.82
CA TYR A 105 -8.45 1.61 4.66
C TYR A 105 -8.96 2.58 5.75
N TYR A 106 -8.55 2.37 7.00
CA TYR A 106 -8.89 3.25 8.11
C TYR A 106 -8.38 4.68 7.90
N ALA A 107 -7.15 4.83 7.39
CA ALA A 107 -6.62 6.14 7.02
C ALA A 107 -7.49 6.85 5.96
N ILE A 108 -7.91 6.12 4.92
CA ILE A 108 -8.81 6.67 3.90
C ILE A 108 -10.16 7.03 4.50
N TRP A 109 -10.76 6.15 5.30
CA TRP A 109 -12.04 6.41 5.93
C TRP A 109 -12.01 7.65 6.84
N ARG A 110 -10.98 7.77 7.67
CA ARG A 110 -10.83 8.87 8.62
C ARG A 110 -10.47 10.20 7.98
N TYR A 111 -9.57 10.21 7.00
CA TYR A 111 -8.97 11.45 6.48
C TYR A 111 -9.47 11.85 5.09
N LEU A 112 -10.20 10.97 4.39
CA LEU A 112 -10.81 11.28 3.09
C LEU A 112 -12.34 11.30 3.17
N TYR A 113 -12.96 10.36 3.88
CA TYR A 113 -14.43 10.24 3.91
C TYR A 113 -15.11 10.96 5.07
N ARG A 114 -14.45 11.07 6.24
CA ARG A 114 -15.01 11.77 7.39
C ARG A 114 -14.66 13.27 7.29
N PRO A 115 -15.63 14.17 7.05
CA PRO A 115 -15.35 15.60 7.06
C PRO A 115 -15.13 16.04 8.51
N ASP A 116 -14.07 16.81 8.77
CA ASP A 116 -13.75 17.37 10.09
C ASP A 116 -14.90 18.20 10.70
N GLY A 117 -15.91 18.56 9.90
CA GLY A 117 -17.08 19.34 10.31
C GLY A 117 -18.04 18.69 11.31
N LEU A 118 -17.99 17.36 11.52
CA LEU A 118 -18.87 16.70 12.51
C LEU A 118 -18.24 16.65 13.92
N GLN A 119 -16.94 16.88 14.06
CA GLN A 119 -16.26 16.80 15.36
C GLN A 119 -16.40 18.09 16.18
N SER A 120 -16.58 19.25 15.54
CA SER A 120 -16.79 20.54 16.22
C SER A 120 -18.17 20.68 16.87
N HIS A 121 -19.18 19.94 16.40
CA HIS A 121 -20.56 19.99 16.91
C HIS A 121 -20.87 19.00 18.04
N ILE A 122 -20.03 17.97 18.25
CA ILE A 122 -20.23 16.97 19.31
C ILE A 122 -19.42 17.34 20.58
N SER A 123 -18.45 18.26 20.46
CA SER A 123 -17.61 18.74 21.56
C SER A 123 -18.09 20.07 22.19
N ARG A 124 -19.33 20.50 21.94
CA ARG A 124 -19.94 21.68 22.56
C ARG A 124 -21.21 21.32 23.31
#